data_AF-Q84ZU1-F1
#
_entry.id   AF-Q84ZU1-F1
#
_cell.length_a   1.000
_cell.length_b   1.000
_cell.length_c   1.000
_cell.angle_alpha   90.00
_cell.angle_beta   90.00
_cell.angle_gamma   90.00
#
_symmetry.space_group_name_H-M   'P 1'
#
loop_
_entity.id
_entity.type
_entity.pdbx_description
1 polymer ?
#
loop_
_entity_poly.entity_id
_entity_poly.type
_entity_poly.pdbx_seq_one_letter_code
_entity_poly.pdbx_strand_id
1 'polypeptide(L)' 'ITNSEHMTELKEKFRRMCDKSAIKKRYMYLTEEILKENPKVCEYMAPSL' A
#
# COMPACT_ATOMS: atom_id res chain seq x y z
N ILE A 1 -2.49 -7.50 2.30
CA ILE A 1 -2.10 -6.83 3.58
C ILE A 1 -3.05 -5.69 3.92
N THR A 2 -3.31 -4.74 3.03
CA THR A 2 -4.13 -3.54 3.31
C THR A 2 -5.66 -3.74 3.19
N ASN A 3 -6.15 -4.96 2.93
CA ASN A 3 -7.57 -5.34 2.86
C ASN A 3 -8.48 -4.48 1.95
N SER A 4 -7.91 -3.87 0.91
CA SER A 4 -8.60 -2.94 0.01
C SER A 4 -9.05 -3.55 -1.33
N GLU A 5 -9.16 -4.89 -1.42
CA GLU A 5 -9.51 -5.59 -2.67
C GLU A 5 -10.86 -5.20 -3.27
N HIS A 6 -11.82 -4.81 -2.41
CA HIS A 6 -13.15 -4.37 -2.83
C HIS A 6 -13.17 -2.99 -3.50
N MET A 7 -12.09 -2.20 -3.38
CA MET A 7 -11.99 -0.84 -3.95
C MET A 7 -11.41 -0.88 -5.38
N THR A 8 -12.10 -1.57 -6.29
CA THR A 8 -11.61 -1.90 -7.63
C THR A 8 -11.23 -0.67 -8.45
N GLU A 9 -12.09 0.36 -8.50
CA GLU A 9 -11.83 1.60 -9.26
C GLU A 9 -10.57 2.34 -8.76
N LEU A 10 -10.40 2.41 -7.45
CA LEU A 10 -9.24 3.07 -6.85
C LEU A 10 -7.94 2.32 -7.17
N LYS A 11 -7.99 0.98 -7.15
CA LYS A 11 -6.86 0.13 -7.55
C LYS A 11 -6.48 0.31 -9.01
N GLU A 12 -7.45 0.42 -9.91
CA GLU A 12 -7.18 0.69 -11.33
C GLU A 12 -6.50 2.05 -11.54
N LYS A 13 -6.98 3.08 -10.83
CA LYS A 13 -6.34 4.40 -10.81
C LYS A 13 -4.91 4.31 -10.28
N PHE A 14 -4.69 3.59 -9.18
CA PHE A 14 -3.36 3.40 -8.59
C PHE A 14 -2.38 2.69 -9.54
N ARG A 15 -2.82 1.64 -10.24
CA ARG A 15 -2.02 0.96 -11.26
C ARG A 15 -1.57 1.92 -12.36
N ARG A 16 -2.51 2.70 -12.93
CA ARG A 16 -2.19 3.72 -13.94
C ARG A 16 -1.18 4.76 -13.46
N MET A 17 -1.25 5.18 -12.19
CA MET A 17 -0.27 6.12 -11.62
C MET A 17 1.12 5.50 -11.51
N CYS A 18 1.20 4.23 -11.08
CA CYS A 18 2.47 3.50 -11.02
C CYS A 18 3.10 3.32 -12.40
N ASP A 19 2.32 2.93 -13.42
CA ASP A 19 2.81 2.72 -14.79
C ASP A 19 3.40 4.01 -15.38
N LYS A 20 2.76 5.16 -15.09
CA LYS A 20 3.21 6.47 -15.57
C LYS A 20 4.37 7.07 -14.77
N SER A 21 4.69 6.53 -13.60
CA SER A 21 5.76 7.06 -12.74
C SER A 21 7.17 6.79 -13.28
N ALA A 22 7.32 5.90 -14.27
CA ALA A 22 8.59 5.44 -14.82
C ALA A 22 9.56 4.82 -13.77
N ILE A 23 9.05 4.46 -12.59
CA ILE A 23 9.84 3.82 -11.53
C ILE A 23 9.80 2.29 -11.71
N LYS A 24 10.97 1.69 -11.99
CA LYS A 24 11.09 0.23 -12.20
C LYS A 24 11.20 -0.58 -10.90
N LYS A 25 11.92 -0.05 -9.89
CA LYS A 25 12.13 -0.70 -8.59
C LYS A 25 12.22 0.34 -7.50
N ARG A 26 11.71 0.00 -6.31
CA ARG A 26 11.86 0.77 -5.07
C ARG A 26 12.44 -0.13 -3.99
N TYR A 27 13.28 0.46 -3.16
CA TYR A 27 13.78 -0.18 -1.95
C TYR A 27 12.99 0.38 -0.78
N MET A 28 12.39 -0.51 0.02
CA MET A 28 11.54 -0.13 1.15
C MET A 28 11.99 -0.92 2.38
N TYR A 29 11.99 -0.24 3.53
CA TYR A 29 12.24 -0.87 4.83
C TYR A 29 11.04 -1.71 5.28
N LEU A 30 9.81 -1.24 4.96
CA LEU A 30 8.58 -1.92 5.32
C LEU A 30 8.47 -3.27 4.58
N THR A 31 8.54 -4.37 5.32
CA THR A 31 8.30 -5.73 4.84
C THR A 31 6.89 -6.20 5.18
N GLU A 32 6.46 -7.32 4.60
CA GLU A 32 5.15 -7.89 4.93
C GLU A 32 5.02 -8.28 6.41
N GLU A 33 6.11 -8.73 7.03
CA GLU A 33 6.18 -9.12 8.44
C GLU A 33 5.96 -7.90 9.34
N ILE A 34 6.68 -6.80 9.08
CA ILE A 34 6.55 -5.54 9.84
C ILE A 34 5.11 -5.01 9.75
N LEU A 35 4.49 -5.10 8.58
CA LEU A 35 3.11 -4.66 8.38
C LEU A 35 2.07 -5.55 9.08
N LYS A 36 2.34 -6.86 9.19
CA LYS A 36 1.49 -7.81 9.94
C LYS A 36 1.61 -7.61 11.45
N GLU A 37 2.81 -7.29 11.94
CA GLU A 37 3.04 -6.93 13.35
C GLU A 37 2.38 -5.60 13.73
N ASN A 38 2.28 -4.67 12.77
CA ASN A 38 1.75 -3.32 12.99
C ASN A 38 0.56 -3.01 12.05
N PRO A 39 -0.59 -3.70 12.19
CA PRO A 39 -1.71 -3.59 11.25
C PRO A 39 -2.30 -2.18 11.14
N LYS A 40 -2.21 -1.36 12.20
CA LYS A 40 -2.66 0.04 12.21
C LYS A 40 -1.95 0.92 11.18
N VAL A 41 -0.71 0.57 10.79
CA VAL A 41 0.03 1.28 9.73
C VAL A 41 -0.65 1.10 8.37
N CYS A 42 -1.39 0.01 8.18
CA CYS A 42 -2.14 -0.26 6.95
C CYS A 42 -3.54 0.39 6.92
N GLU A 43 -3.99 0.96 8.03
CA GLU A 43 -5.30 1.61 8.14
C GLU A 43 -5.20 3.09 7.76
N TYR A 44 -6.13 3.57 6.92
CA TYR A 44 -6.04 4.91 6.32
C TYR A 44 -6.06 6.06 7.34
N MET A 45 -6.76 5.90 8.46
CA MET A 45 -7.00 6.97 9.45
C MET A 45 -6.79 6.51 10.90
N ALA A 46 -6.16 5.35 11.10
CA ALA A 46 -5.84 4.91 12.45
C ALA A 46 -4.64 5.69 13.00
N PRO A 47 -4.60 5.99 14.30
CA PRO A 47 -3.38 6.46 14.92
C PRO A 47 -2.30 5.37 14.80
N SER A 48 -1.19 5.72 14.14
CA SER A 48 0.05 4.97 14.22
C SER A 48 0.85 5.43 15.45
N LEU A 49 1.62 4.52 16.03
CA LEU A 49 2.50 4.78 17.18
C LEU A 49 3.61 5.76 16.81
#